data_AF-A0A6M2A695-F1
#
_entry.id   AF-A0A6M2A695-F1
#
_cell.length_a   1.000
_cell.length_b   1.000
_cell.length_c   1.000
_cell.angle_alpha   90.00
_cell.angle_beta   90.00
_cell.angle_gamma   90.00
#
_symmetry.space_group_name_H-M   'P 1'
#
loop_
_entity.id
_entity.type
_entity.pdbx_description
1 polymer ?
#
loop_
_entity_poly.entity_id
_entity_poly.type
_entity_poly.pdbx_seq_one_letter_code
_entity_poly.pdbx_strand_id
1 'polypeptide(L)'
;MSGTTRISPKSTESLQEITNLTGYSKIEAIEIALKFYLHHEKMRQFNESYALLRSDEEAWNEEMEERNILEGTLEDGLEEE
;
A
#
# COMPACT_ATOMS: atom_id res chain seq x y z
N MET A 1 19.36 -13.72 -4.70
CA MET A 1 20.23 -14.38 -3.71
C MET A 1 19.37 -15.33 -2.90
N SER A 2 19.72 -16.61 -2.80
CA SER A 2 18.94 -17.59 -2.02
C SER A 2 19.42 -17.60 -0.57
N GLY A 3 18.49 -17.51 0.37
CA GLY A 3 18.75 -17.55 1.81
C GLY A 3 17.79 -18.53 2.48
N THR A 4 18.24 -19.19 3.54
CA THR A 4 17.39 -20.06 4.37
C THR A 4 16.99 -19.31 5.63
N THR A 5 15.70 -19.35 5.97
CA THR A 5 15.17 -18.77 7.21
C THR A 5 14.26 -19.78 7.87
N ARG A 6 14.35 -19.88 9.19
CA ARG A 6 13.50 -20.79 9.96
C ARG A 6 12.11 -20.19 10.08
N ILE A 7 11.10 -20.98 9.69
CA ILE A 7 9.69 -20.65 9.88
C ILE A 7 9.00 -21.72 10.73
N SER A 8 7.85 -21.39 11.30
CA SER A 8 7.07 -22.35 12.09
C SER A 8 6.43 -23.43 11.19
N PRO A 9 6.08 -24.61 11.75
CA PRO A 9 5.32 -25.62 11.02
C PRO A 9 4.00 -25.06 10.47
N LYS A 10 3.27 -24.29 11.27
CA LYS A 10 2.04 -23.60 10.86
C LYS A 10 2.26 -22.67 9.67
N SER A 11 3.34 -21.89 9.66
CA SER A 11 3.69 -21.03 8.53
C SER A 11 3.97 -21.83 7.26
N THR A 12 4.53 -23.03 7.41
CA THR A 12 4.80 -23.94 6.28
C THR A 12 3.49 -24.49 5.70
N GLU A 13 2.54 -24.84 6.56
CA GLU A 13 1.19 -25.28 6.17
C GLU A 13 0.44 -24.16 5.43
N SER A 14 0.40 -22.95 5.99
CA SER A 14 -0.22 -21.79 5.34
C SER A 14 0.43 -21.47 3.99
N LEU A 15 1.76 -21.58 3.90
CA LEU A 15 2.46 -21.38 2.63
C LEU A 15 2.06 -22.44 1.60
N GLN A 16 1.93 -23.71 2.03
CA GLN A 16 1.47 -24.78 1.16
C GLN A 16 0.05 -24.54 0.65
N GLU A 17 -0.85 -24.10 1.54
CA GLU A 17 -2.22 -23.73 1.17
C GLU A 17 -2.25 -22.61 0.13
N ILE A 18 -1.47 -21.54 0.34
CA ILE A 18 -1.35 -20.43 -0.61
C ILE A 18 -0.85 -20.93 -1.97
N THR A 19 0.18 -21.79 -2.00
CA THR A 19 0.67 -22.34 -3.27
C THR A 19 -0.37 -23.21 -3.98
N ASN A 20 -1.17 -23.98 -3.24
CA ASN A 20 -2.23 -24.80 -3.81
C ASN A 20 -3.37 -23.94 -4.40
N LEU A 21 -3.71 -22.82 -3.74
CA LEU A 21 -4.79 -21.92 -4.17
C LEU A 21 -4.41 -21.05 -5.35
N THR A 22 -3.16 -20.61 -5.41
CA THR A 22 -2.70 -19.59 -6.38
C THR A 22 -1.91 -20.18 -7.55
N GLY A 23 -1.37 -21.38 -7.41
CA GLY A 23 -0.43 -21.97 -8.36
C GLY A 23 0.98 -21.38 -8.29
N TYR A 24 1.23 -20.40 -7.42
CA TYR A 24 2.55 -19.82 -7.24
C TYR A 24 3.51 -20.76 -6.53
N SER A 25 4.80 -20.62 -6.81
CA SER A 25 5.85 -21.26 -6.02
C SER A 25 5.87 -20.70 -4.59
N LYS A 26 6.48 -21.45 -3.67
CA LYS A 26 6.66 -21.02 -2.27
C LYS A 26 7.42 -19.69 -2.17
N ILE A 27 8.37 -19.44 -3.06
CA ILE A 27 9.15 -18.20 -3.09
C ILE A 27 8.27 -17.04 -3.54
N GLU A 28 7.56 -17.19 -4.66
CA GLU A 28 6.65 -16.14 -5.16
C GLU A 28 5.55 -15.82 -4.15
N ALA A 29 4.98 -16.83 -3.50
CA ALA A 29 3.99 -16.65 -2.46
C ALA A 29 4.53 -15.85 -1.26
N ILE A 30 5.76 -16.12 -0.83
CA ILE A 30 6.43 -15.33 0.24
C ILE A 30 6.66 -13.90 -0.23
N GLU A 31 7.19 -13.68 -1.43
CA GLU A 31 7.47 -12.35 -1.95
C GLU A 31 6.21 -11.50 -2.08
N ILE A 32 5.12 -12.09 -2.58
CA ILE A 32 3.82 -11.43 -2.68
C ILE A 32 3.29 -11.10 -1.29
N ALA A 33 3.29 -12.07 -0.35
CA ALA A 33 2.80 -11.84 1.00
C ALA A 33 3.58 -10.73 1.73
N LEU A 34 4.91 -10.70 1.59
CA LEU A 34 5.74 -9.64 2.17
C LEU A 34 5.48 -8.27 1.54
N LYS A 35 5.30 -8.20 0.21
CA LYS A 35 4.92 -6.96 -0.47
C LYS A 35 3.57 -6.44 0.05
N PHE A 36 2.57 -7.30 0.16
CA PHE A 36 1.26 -6.93 0.71
C PHE A 36 1.36 -6.44 2.15
N TYR A 37 2.06 -7.16 3.02
CA TYR A 37 2.23 -6.75 4.41
C TYR A 37 2.96 -5.41 4.54
N LEU A 38 4.03 -5.22 3.78
CA LEU A 38 4.76 -3.96 3.77
C LEU A 38 3.91 -2.80 3.24
N HIS A 39 3.15 -3.04 2.16
CA HIS A 39 2.23 -2.04 1.62
C HIS A 39 1.13 -1.68 2.63
N HIS A 40 0.54 -2.68 3.28
CA HIS A 40 -0.46 -2.49 4.34
C HIS A 40 0.09 -1.60 5.47
N GLU A 41 1.28 -1.89 5.99
CA GLU A 41 1.86 -1.09 7.08
C GLU A 41 2.18 0.34 6.65
N LYS A 42 2.64 0.54 5.41
CA LYS A 42 2.85 1.88 4.86
C LYS A 42 1.54 2.65 4.73
N MET A 43 0.48 2.01 4.23
CA MET A 43 -0.83 2.64 4.10
C MET A 43 -1.45 2.94 5.46
N ARG A 44 -1.27 2.07 6.46
CA ARG A 44 -1.71 2.36 7.84
C ARG A 44 -1.05 3.63 8.37
N GLN A 45 0.27 3.75 8.23
CA GLN A 45 1.01 4.95 8.67
C GLN A 45 0.56 6.20 7.91
N PHE A 46 0.38 6.09 6.59
CA PHE A 46 -0.12 7.20 5.78
C PHE A 46 -1.51 7.66 6.23
N ASN A 47 -2.42 6.72 6.48
CA ASN A 47 -3.76 7.03 6.98
C ASN A 47 -3.74 7.67 8.37
N GLU A 48 -2.83 7.23 9.26
CA GLU A 48 -2.63 7.86 10.55
C GLU A 48 -2.15 9.31 10.40
N SER A 49 -1.15 9.57 9.55
CA SER A 49 -0.68 10.93 9.26
C SER A 49 -1.77 11.80 8.62
N TYR A 50 -2.55 11.23 7.70
CA TYR A 50 -3.68 11.93 7.08
C TYR A 50 -4.77 12.28 8.10
N ALA A 51 -5.08 11.36 9.02
CA ALA A 51 -6.04 11.61 10.09
C ALA A 51 -5.56 12.73 11.04
N LEU A 52 -4.26 12.77 11.35
CA LEU A 52 -3.66 13.86 12.13
C LEU A 52 -3.78 15.19 11.40
N LEU A 53 -3.42 15.25 10.11
CA LEU A 53 -3.57 16.45 9.28
C LEU A 53 -5.02 16.95 9.27
N ARG A 54 -5.99 16.04 9.06
CA ARG A 54 -7.40 16.40 9.00
C ARG A 54 -7.98 16.85 10.35
N SER A 55 -7.37 16.43 11.46
CA SER A 55 -7.77 16.87 12.81
C SER A 55 -7.23 18.23 13.20
N ASP A 56 -6.25 18.75 12.46
CA ASP A 56 -5.70 20.09 12.60
C ASP A 56 -6.43 21.04 11.63
N GLU A 57 -7.29 21.90 12.16
CA GLU A 57 -8.13 22.79 11.34
C GLU A 57 -7.30 23.77 10.50
N GLU A 58 -6.20 24.30 11.04
CA GLU A 58 -5.35 25.27 10.33
C GLU A 58 -4.63 24.58 9.17
N ALA A 59 -3.94 23.48 9.45
CA ALA A 59 -3.22 22.72 8.43
C ALA A 59 -4.15 22.08 7.39
N TRP A 60 -5.36 21.68 7.79
CA TRP A 60 -6.35 21.15 6.86
C TRP A 60 -6.89 22.21 5.90
N ASN A 61 -7.12 23.43 6.39
CA ASN A 61 -7.56 24.53 5.54
C ASN A 61 -6.48 24.91 4.51
N GLU A 62 -5.20 24.91 4.90
CA GLU A 62 -4.07 25.15 3.99
C GLU A 62 -4.00 24.09 2.88
N GLU A 63 -4.10 22.79 3.23
CA GLU A 63 -4.12 21.73 2.21
C GLU A 63 -5.30 21.89 1.25
N MET A 64 -6.49 22.19 1.76
CA MET A 64 -7.68 22.32 0.92
C MET A 64 -7.56 23.53 -0.03
N GLU A 65 -6.92 24.62 0.40
CA GLU A 65 -6.61 25.74 -0.49
C GLU A 65 -5.65 25.33 -1.61
N GLU A 66 -4.55 24.63 -1.26
CA GLU A 66 -3.62 24.08 -2.25
C GLU A 66 -4.33 23.12 -3.22
N ARG A 67 -5.15 22.20 -2.71
CA ARG A 67 -5.90 21.24 -3.53
C ARG A 67 -6.86 21.94 -4.47
N ASN A 68 -7.57 22.98 -4.02
CA ASN A 68 -8.47 23.74 -4.87
C ASN A 68 -7.75 24.46 -6.02
N ILE A 69 -6.50 24.91 -5.80
CA ILE A 69 -5.67 25.48 -6.87
C ILE A 69 -5.34 24.40 -7.92
N LEU A 70 -5.03 23.18 -7.48
CA LEU A 70 -4.73 22.04 -8.35
C LEU A 70 -5.95 21.47 -9.08
N GLU A 71 -7.16 21.58 -8.52
CA GLU A 71 -8.40 21.21 -9.24
C GLU A 71 -8.54 22.00 -10.56
N GLY A 72 -8.00 23.22 -10.61
CA GLY A 72 -7.96 24.03 -11.84
C GLY A 72 -7.09 23.44 -12.96
N THR A 73 -6.18 22.51 -12.66
CA THR A 73 -5.32 21.84 -13.66
C THR A 73 -5.90 20.50 -14.15
N LEU A 74 -7.14 20.16 -13.75
CA LEU A 74 -7.75 18.86 -14.10
C LEU A 74 -7.96 18.68 -15.61
N GLU A 75 -8.23 19.78 -16.32
CA GLU A 75 -8.49 19.79 -17.77
C GLU A 75 -7.22 19.94 -18.62
N ASP A 76 -6.06 20.12 -17.98
CA ASP A 76 -4.78 20.33 -18.69
C ASP A 76 -4.45 19.13 -19.58
N GLY A 77 -4.31 19.38 -20.89
CA GLY A 77 -3.99 18.34 -21.89
C GLY A 77 -5.20 17.51 -22.36
N LEU A 78 -6.42 17.87 -21.97
CA LEU A 78 -7.67 17.29 -22.47
C LEU A 78 -8.34 18.11 -23.59
N GLU A 79 -7.66 19.15 -24.11
CA GLU A 79 -8.16 19.94 -25.24
C GLU A 79 -8.46 19.02 -26.44
N GLU A 80 -9.73 18.98 -26.87
CA GLU A 80 -10.17 18.25 -28.05
C GLU A 80 -9.52 18.84 -29.30
N GLU A 81 -8.91 17.99 -30.14
CA GLU A 81 -8.47 18.34 -31.50
C GLU A 81 -9.66 18.47 -32.46
#